data_AF-A0A2E4DA09-F1
#
_entry.id   AF-A0A2E4DA09-F1
#
_cell.length_a   1.000
_cell.length_b   1.000
_cell.length_c   1.000
_cell.angle_alpha   90.00
_cell.angle_beta   90.00
_cell.angle_gamma   90.00
#
_symmetry.space_group_name_H-M   'P 1'
#
loop_
_entity.id
_entity.type
_entity.pdbx_description
1 polymer ?
#
loop_
_entity_poly.entity_id
_entity_poly.type
_entity_poly.pdbx_seq_one_letter_code
_entity_poly.pdbx_strand_id
1 'polypeptide(L)'
;MEYGAYKIIHVVSIVLFFSIYGMAASRGSVKKIETIVTGILLVLILVGGFGLMARLGIPHGDWPLWIKAKFAIWFIIGATGHLVLKRFPQFAMKYFWISVGLLTLASYMANYKIN
;
A
#
# COMPACT_ATOMS: atom_id res chain seq x y z
N MET A 1 -2.85 5.48 -21.16
CA MET A 1 -2.84 6.39 -20.01
C MET A 1 -1.46 6.98 -19.84
N GLU A 2 -1.39 8.29 -19.63
CA GLU A 2 -0.14 9.00 -19.35
C GLU A 2 0.43 8.62 -17.99
N TYR A 3 1.74 8.82 -17.80
CA TYR A 3 2.42 8.61 -16.52
C TYR A 3 1.73 9.33 -15.35
N GLY A 4 1.25 10.55 -15.58
CA GLY A 4 0.54 11.35 -14.59
C GLY A 4 -0.72 10.65 -14.05
N ALA A 5 -1.49 9.98 -14.91
CA ALA A 5 -2.71 9.29 -14.50
C ALA A 5 -2.40 8.11 -13.55
N TYR A 6 -1.39 7.29 -13.85
CA TYR A 6 -0.96 6.21 -12.96
C TYR A 6 -0.42 6.74 -11.64
N LYS A 7 0.30 7.87 -11.66
CA LYS A 7 0.80 8.53 -10.45
C LYS A 7 -0.35 8.98 -9.55
N ILE A 8 -1.37 9.61 -10.13
CA ILE A 8 -2.57 10.03 -9.40
C ILE A 8 -3.27 8.82 -8.80
N ILE A 9 -3.59 7.80 -9.59
CA ILE A 9 -4.25 6.58 -9.12
C ILE A 9 -3.47 5.95 -7.97
N HIS A 10 -2.16 5.79 -8.11
CA HIS A 10 -1.31 5.20 -7.07
C HIS A 10 -1.37 6.02 -5.78
N VAL A 11 -1.11 7.32 -5.86
CA VAL A 11 -0.99 8.18 -4.66
C VAL A 11 -2.34 8.37 -3.96
N VAL A 12 -3.43 8.70 -4.66
CA VAL A 12 -4.71 8.89 -3.95
C VAL A 12 -5.22 7.58 -3.37
N SER A 13 -4.95 6.44 -4.02
CA SER A 13 -5.33 5.14 -3.45
C SER A 13 -4.58 4.84 -2.15
N ILE A 14 -3.29 5.19 -2.06
CA ILE A 14 -2.51 5.09 -0.80
C ILE A 14 -3.14 5.97 0.27
N VAL A 15 -3.40 7.24 -0.03
CA VAL A 15 -3.96 8.19 0.94
C VAL A 15 -5.32 7.69 1.46
N LEU A 16 -6.22 7.28 0.56
CA LEU A 16 -7.53 6.76 0.94
C LEU A 16 -7.42 5.45 1.74
N PHE A 17 -6.49 4.57 1.37
CA PHE A 17 -6.27 3.30 2.08
C PHE A 17 -5.88 3.55 3.53
N PHE A 18 -4.88 4.39 3.76
CA PHE A 18 -4.41 4.71 5.10
C PHE A 18 -5.43 5.50 5.91
N SER A 19 -6.19 6.41 5.28
CA SER A 19 -7.28 7.13 5.96
C SER A 19 -8.36 6.18 6.47
N ILE A 20 -8.86 5.27 5.64
CA ILE A 20 -9.91 4.32 6.03
C ILE A 20 -9.38 3.31 7.05
N TYR A 21 -8.17 2.80 6.84
CA TYR A 21 -7.54 1.88 7.79
C TYR A 21 -7.33 2.57 9.15
N GLY A 22 -6.83 3.81 9.17
CA GLY A 22 -6.61 4.59 10.39
C GLY A 22 -7.91 4.84 11.16
N MET A 23 -9.01 5.16 10.46
CA MET A 23 -10.32 5.28 11.09
C MET A 23 -10.79 3.96 11.71
N ALA A 24 -10.66 2.84 10.99
CA ALA A 24 -11.03 1.52 11.51
C ALA A 24 -10.16 1.10 12.70
N ALA A 25 -8.85 1.39 12.65
CA ALA A 25 -7.90 1.11 13.71
C ALA A 25 -8.18 1.93 14.97
N SER A 26 -8.48 3.23 14.83
CA SER A 26 -8.85 4.11 15.94
C SER A 26 -10.15 3.68 16.61
N ARG A 27 -11.08 3.11 15.84
CA ARG A 27 -12.35 2.59 16.37
C ARG A 27 -12.22 1.19 16.97
N GLY A 28 -11.12 0.48 16.70
CA GLY A 28 -10.93 -0.93 17.10
C GLY A 28 -11.91 -1.91 16.44
N SER A 29 -12.57 -1.50 15.35
CA SER A 29 -13.53 -2.33 14.61
C SER A 29 -13.57 -1.94 13.15
N VAL A 30 -13.82 -2.90 12.26
CA VAL A 30 -13.88 -2.69 10.81
C VAL A 30 -15.26 -3.04 10.27
N LYS A 31 -15.84 -2.15 9.46
CA LYS A 31 -17.11 -2.39 8.76
C LYS A 31 -16.86 -3.18 7.48
N LYS A 32 -17.85 -3.95 7.03
CA LYS A 32 -17.78 -4.72 5.77
C LYS A 32 -17.42 -3.82 4.57
N ILE A 33 -18.01 -2.63 4.49
CA ILE A 33 -17.72 -1.67 3.41
C ILE A 33 -16.28 -1.19 3.45
N GLU A 34 -15.72 -0.89 4.64
CA GLU A 34 -14.33 -0.47 4.79
C GLU A 34 -13.38 -1.60 4.35
N THR A 35 -13.72 -2.85 4.63
CA THR A 35 -12.95 -4.01 4.14
C THR A 35 -12.94 -4.12 2.62
N ILE A 36 -14.10 -3.95 1.98
CA ILE A 36 -14.21 -4.01 0.52
C ILE A 36 -13.44 -2.85 -0.11
N VAL A 37 -13.66 -1.62 0.38
CA VAL A 37 -13.04 -0.42 -0.18
C VAL A 37 -11.53 -0.45 -0.02
N THR A 38 -11.00 -0.81 1.14
CA THR A 38 -9.54 -0.92 1.33
C THR A 38 -8.93 -2.05 0.49
N GLY A 39 -9.65 -3.15 0.24
CA GLY A 39 -9.24 -4.18 -0.72
C GLY A 39 -9.15 -3.66 -2.15
N ILE A 40 -10.15 -2.90 -2.61
CA ILE A 40 -10.14 -2.25 -3.93
C ILE A 40 -8.99 -1.24 -4.03
N LEU A 41 -8.81 -0.40 -3.00
CA LEU A 41 -7.73 0.57 -2.95
C LEU A 41 -6.37 -0.11 -3.03
N LEU A 42 -6.17 -1.25 -2.37
CA LEU A 42 -4.93 -2.02 -2.47
C LEU A 42 -4.67 -2.50 -3.92
N VAL A 43 -5.70 -2.97 -4.62
CA VAL A 43 -5.58 -3.33 -6.04
C VAL A 43 -5.19 -2.10 -6.87
N LEU A 44 -5.81 -0.95 -6.63
CA LEU A 44 -5.48 0.30 -7.33
C LEU A 44 -4.06 0.80 -7.02
N ILE A 45 -3.57 0.60 -5.79
CA ILE A 45 -2.17 0.87 -5.43
C ILE A 45 -1.26 -0.01 -6.28
N LEU A 46 -1.52 -1.31 -6.40
CA LEU A 46 -0.68 -2.21 -7.19
C LEU A 46 -0.76 -1.89 -8.70
N VAL A 47 -1.96 -1.70 -9.24
CA VAL A 47 -2.16 -1.34 -10.66
C VAL A 47 -1.49 -0.01 -11.00
N GLY A 48 -1.64 1.00 -10.15
CA GLY A 48 -0.95 2.28 -10.30
C GLY A 48 0.57 2.13 -10.27
N GLY A 49 1.08 1.29 -9.35
CA GLY A 49 2.51 1.00 -9.22
C GLY A 49 3.09 0.31 -10.45
N PHE A 50 2.44 -0.75 -10.94
CA PHE A 50 2.86 -1.45 -12.15
C PHE A 50 2.73 -0.58 -13.40
N GLY A 51 1.68 0.25 -13.49
CA GLY A 51 1.54 1.22 -14.56
C GLY A 51 2.68 2.24 -14.58
N LEU A 52 3.11 2.73 -13.42
CA LEU A 52 4.30 3.58 -13.32
C LEU A 52 5.57 2.86 -13.77
N MET A 53 5.77 1.61 -13.36
CA MET A 53 6.93 0.80 -13.77
C MET A 53 7.00 0.62 -15.29
N ALA A 54 5.87 0.29 -15.93
CA ALA A 54 5.78 0.14 -17.38
C ALA A 54 6.14 1.43 -18.13
N ARG A 55 5.78 2.59 -17.57
CA ARG A 55 6.12 3.91 -18.14
C ARG A 55 7.56 4.33 -17.89
N LEU A 56 8.20 3.78 -16.87
CA LEU A 56 9.63 3.96 -16.60
C LEU A 56 10.52 3.01 -17.42
N GLY A 57 9.94 2.14 -18.24
CA GLY A 57 10.68 1.18 -19.07
C GLY A 57 11.35 0.07 -18.26
N ILE A 58 10.84 -0.23 -17.06
CA ILE A 58 11.41 -1.27 -16.19
C ILE A 58 11.02 -2.65 -16.75
N PRO A 59 11.99 -3.52 -17.09
CA PRO A 59 11.71 -4.81 -17.71
C PRO A 59 10.97 -5.78 -16.77
N HIS A 60 10.22 -6.70 -17.38
CA HIS A 60 9.58 -7.81 -16.67
C HIS A 60 10.61 -8.91 -16.41
N GLY A 61 10.93 -9.18 -15.14
CA GLY A 61 11.80 -10.30 -14.74
C GLY A 61 13.01 -9.89 -13.89
N ASP A 62 13.64 -8.76 -14.21
CA ASP A 62 14.77 -8.23 -13.42
C ASP A 62 14.39 -6.95 -12.70
N TRP A 63 13.57 -7.10 -11.66
CA TRP A 63 13.17 -5.97 -10.85
C TRP A 63 14.29 -5.56 -9.89
N PRO A 64 14.66 -4.26 -9.86
CA PRO A 64 15.51 -3.71 -8.82
C PRO A 64 15.01 -4.04 -7.41
N LEU A 65 15.93 -4.12 -6.44
CA LEU A 65 15.61 -4.50 -5.07
C LEU A 65 14.50 -3.62 -4.45
N TRP A 66 14.51 -2.31 -4.72
CA TRP A 66 13.47 -1.41 -4.22
C TRP A 66 12.05 -1.75 -4.71
N ILE A 67 11.89 -2.30 -5.92
CA ILE A 67 10.58 -2.73 -6.43
C ILE A 67 10.13 -3.99 -5.71
N LYS A 68 11.03 -4.96 -5.57
CA LYS A 68 10.78 -6.21 -4.84
C LYS A 68 10.37 -5.92 -3.40
N ALA A 69 11.11 -5.03 -2.72
CA ALA A 69 10.81 -4.59 -1.37
C ALA A 69 9.45 -3.88 -1.28
N LYS A 70 9.16 -2.94 -2.20
CA LYS A 70 7.88 -2.23 -2.25
C LYS A 70 6.71 -3.19 -2.47
N PHE A 71 6.85 -4.15 -3.37
CA PHE A 71 5.83 -5.18 -3.61
C PHE A 71 5.61 -6.05 -2.37
N ALA A 72 6.68 -6.49 -1.71
CA ALA A 72 6.60 -7.25 -0.47
C ALA A 72 5.88 -6.46 0.64
N ILE A 73 6.16 -5.16 0.77
CA ILE A 73 5.49 -4.28 1.74
C ILE A 73 3.98 -4.23 1.48
N TRP A 74 3.56 -3.97 0.23
CA TRP A 74 2.13 -3.93 -0.10
C TRP A 74 1.43 -5.27 0.10
N PHE A 75 2.13 -6.37 -0.21
CA PHE A 75 1.62 -7.71 0.01
C PHE A 75 1.39 -8.00 1.50
N ILE A 76 2.39 -7.71 2.35
CA ILE A 76 2.29 -7.87 3.81
C ILE A 76 1.17 -7.00 4.36
N ILE A 77 1.10 -5.72 3.97
CA ILE A 77 0.08 -4.78 4.45
C ILE A 77 -1.32 -5.28 4.08
N GLY A 78 -1.49 -5.70 2.83
CA GLY A 78 -2.75 -6.20 2.31
C GLY A 78 -3.24 -7.49 2.96
N ALA A 79 -2.32 -8.46 3.14
CA ALA A 79 -2.63 -9.75 3.74
C ALA A 79 -2.93 -9.65 5.24
N THR A 80 -2.15 -8.84 5.97
CA THR A 80 -2.20 -8.82 7.44
C THR A 80 -3.06 -7.70 8.02
N GLY A 81 -3.34 -6.63 7.28
CA GLY A 81 -4.09 -5.48 7.81
C GLY A 81 -5.50 -5.86 8.29
N HIS A 82 -6.26 -6.58 7.47
CA HIS A 82 -7.61 -7.02 7.87
C HIS A 82 -7.60 -8.09 8.95
N LEU A 83 -6.56 -8.94 8.96
CA LEU A 83 -6.37 -9.94 10.01
C LEU A 83 -6.21 -9.25 11.36
N VAL A 84 -5.35 -8.23 11.44
CA VAL A 84 -5.11 -7.47 12.67
C VAL A 84 -6.38 -6.74 13.13
N LEU A 85 -7.08 -6.06 12.23
CA LEU A 85 -8.33 -5.36 12.59
C LEU A 85 -9.43 -6.29 13.14
N LYS A 86 -9.51 -7.54 12.66
CA LYS A 86 -10.57 -8.49 13.07
C LYS A 86 -10.19 -9.38 14.25
N ARG A 87 -8.93 -9.81 14.33
CA ARG A 87 -8.47 -10.80 15.32
C ARG A 87 -7.70 -10.17 16.47
N PHE A 88 -7.09 -9.01 16.25
CA PHE A 88 -6.20 -8.36 17.20
C PHE A 88 -6.45 -6.83 17.27
N PRO A 89 -7.69 -6.38 17.53
CA PRO A 89 -8.05 -4.96 17.51
C PRO A 89 -7.23 -4.12 18.49
N GLN A 90 -6.76 -4.70 19.60
CA GLN A 90 -5.87 -4.03 20.57
C GLN A 90 -4.52 -3.60 19.97
N PHE A 91 -4.09 -4.22 18.88
CA PHE A 91 -2.84 -3.89 18.18
C PHE A 91 -3.08 -3.08 16.89
N ALA A 92 -4.33 -2.76 16.55
CA ALA A 92 -4.66 -2.11 15.28
C ALA A 92 -3.96 -0.77 15.08
N MET A 93 -3.92 0.10 16.10
CA MET A 93 -3.22 1.38 16.01
C MET A 93 -1.70 1.23 15.95
N LYS A 94 -1.13 0.25 16.66
CA LYS A 94 0.31 -0.05 16.56
C LYS A 94 0.66 -0.51 15.15
N TYR A 95 -0.15 -1.41 14.59
CA TYR A 95 0.01 -1.89 13.23
C TYR A 95 -0.14 -0.77 12.19
N PHE A 96 -1.09 0.16 12.38
CA PHE A 96 -1.23 1.33 11.51
C PHE A 96 0.07 2.14 11.45
N TRP A 97 0.66 2.47 12.59
CA TRP A 97 1.93 3.22 12.62
C TRP A 97 3.11 2.44 12.05
N ILE A 98 3.18 1.12 12.26
CA ILE A 98 4.16 0.26 11.59
C ILE A 98 3.97 0.32 10.06
N SER A 99 2.72 0.26 9.59
CA SER A 99 2.40 0.34 8.15
C SER A 99 2.76 1.70 7.56
N VAL A 100 2.60 2.79 8.32
CA VAL A 100 3.08 4.13 7.92
C VAL A 100 4.61 4.14 7.83
N GLY A 101 5.31 3.53 8.78
CA GLY A 101 6.77 3.36 8.71
C GLY A 101 7.22 2.59 7.47
N LEU A 102 6.53 1.50 7.13
CA LEU A 102 6.77 0.72 5.92
C LEU A 102 6.49 1.53 4.64
N LEU A 103 5.43 2.35 4.62
CA LEU A 103 5.16 3.27 3.52
C LEU A 103 6.29 4.29 3.33
N THR A 104 6.79 4.87 4.42
CA THR A 104 7.92 5.81 4.38
C THR A 104 9.17 5.12 3.85
N LEU A 105 9.48 3.91 4.32
CA LEU A 105 10.59 3.12 3.83
C LEU A 105 10.46 2.82 2.33
N ALA A 106 9.29 2.35 1.88
CA ALA A 106 9.01 2.10 0.47
C ALA A 106 9.16 3.35 -0.40
N SER A 107 8.78 4.52 0.12
CA SER A 107 8.93 5.80 -0.57
C SER A 107 10.39 6.24 -0.63
N TYR A 108 11.14 6.08 0.47
CA TYR A 108 12.57 6.35 0.51
C TYR A 108 13.33 5.48 -0.51
N MET A 109 13.14 4.16 -0.47
CA MET A 109 13.81 3.23 -1.38
C MET A 109 13.54 3.54 -2.85
N ALA A 110 12.32 3.96 -3.20
CA ALA A 110 11.96 4.32 -4.56
C ALA A 110 12.65 5.61 -5.06
N ASN A 111 12.85 6.59 -4.19
CA ASN A 111 13.49 7.86 -4.55
C ASN A 111 15.01 7.74 -4.66
N TYR A 112 15.63 6.94 -3.78
CA TYR A 112 17.08 6.74 -3.78
C TYR A 112 17.52 5.54 -4.64
N LYS A 113 16.57 4.85 -5.29
CA LYS A 113 16.79 3.70 -6.20
C LYS A 113 17.84 2.72 -5.65
N ILE A 114 17.66 2.32 -4.40
CA ILE A 114 18.60 1.39 -3.74
C ILE A 114 18.58 0.08 -4.54
N ASN A 115 19.75 -0.27 -5.08
CA ASN A 115 19.99 -1.50 -5.84
C ASN A 115 20.45 -2.61 -4.92
#